data_AF-A0A2D5UBG6-F1
#
_entry.id   AF-A0A2D5UBG6-F1
#
_cell.length_a   1.000
_cell.length_b   1.000
_cell.length_c   1.000
_cell.angle_alpha   90.00
_cell.angle_beta   90.00
_cell.angle_gamma   90.00
#
_symmetry.space_group_name_H-M   'P 1'
#
loop_
_entity.id
_entity.type
_entity.pdbx_description
1 polymer ?
#
loop_
_entity_poly.entity_id
_entity_poly.type
_entity_poly.pdbx_seq_one_letter_code
_entity_poly.pdbx_strand_id
1 'polypeptide(L)'
;MDPVTLAVLSKRFESITTKMANTLLRTGRSGVLNLAKDFSTSIVTRDCELMTGAETLPIHVLSGADLMARSMMDLHPALRRGDAFLHNSPYHGCSHPADHTILVPVIDKKGEHHFTVWVKAHQADCGNGQPTTYMGHARDVYEEGALIFPAVKVQENYEDIEDIIRMCQMRIRVPVQWRGDFLAMIGAARIGEREVLAMADEYGWETLHTFSGEWFDYSEKVMIAAIKKMPSGSATATSTHDPVPGTPEGGIPIKVGVKIDSKNARIEVDLRDNPDAMPCGLNLSEACARTGAMIGVFNSIEDLVPTNAGSFRRLKVHIREGCVAGGGKHPTSMSVATTNLADRMTNPVQRAFSKIKDGLGLAECGPIFPASLGVISGVDPR
;
A
#
# COMPACT_ATOMS: atom_id res chain seq x y z
N MET A 1 -8.33 -24.41 15.27
CA MET A 1 -9.23 -23.61 16.12
C MET A 1 -10.67 -23.95 15.73
N ASP A 2 -11.64 -23.84 16.65
CA ASP A 2 -13.03 -24.03 16.25
C ASP A 2 -13.52 -22.86 15.37
N PRO A 3 -14.54 -23.07 14.50
CA PRO A 3 -14.98 -22.04 13.56
C PRO A 3 -15.52 -20.77 14.21
N VAL A 4 -16.06 -20.86 15.44
CA VAL A 4 -16.62 -19.69 16.14
C VAL A 4 -15.47 -18.79 16.59
N THR A 5 -14.44 -19.36 17.22
CA THR A 5 -13.28 -18.59 17.67
C THR A 5 -12.52 -17.96 16.49
N LEU A 6 -12.39 -18.66 15.36
CA LEU A 6 -11.80 -18.11 14.13
C LEU A 6 -12.59 -16.88 13.63
N ALA A 7 -13.91 -16.98 13.58
CA ALA A 7 -14.77 -15.88 13.15
C ALA A 7 -14.72 -14.69 14.14
N VAL A 8 -14.66 -14.95 15.44
CA VAL A 8 -14.53 -13.91 16.48
C VAL A 8 -13.21 -13.18 16.34
N LEU A 9 -12.08 -13.89 16.26
CA LEU A 9 -10.76 -13.27 16.16
C LEU A 9 -10.60 -12.49 14.86
N SER A 10 -11.11 -12.98 13.73
CA SER A 10 -11.07 -12.21 12.47
C SER A 10 -11.83 -10.88 12.60
N LYS A 11 -13.01 -10.87 13.22
CA LYS A 11 -13.75 -9.63 13.51
C LYS A 11 -13.09 -8.75 14.56
N ARG A 12 -12.37 -9.31 15.53
CA ARG A 12 -11.57 -8.52 16.49
C ARG A 12 -10.44 -7.78 15.77
N PHE A 13 -9.65 -8.46 14.93
CA PHE A 13 -8.60 -7.82 14.14
C PHE A 13 -9.14 -6.73 13.21
N GLU A 14 -10.24 -7.01 12.49
CA GLU A 14 -10.93 -6.01 11.66
C GLU A 14 -11.36 -4.79 12.48
N SER A 15 -11.97 -5.01 13.65
CA SER A 15 -12.39 -3.96 14.56
C SER A 15 -11.23 -3.08 15.02
N ILE A 16 -10.05 -3.66 15.29
CA ILE A 16 -8.84 -2.89 15.64
C ILE A 16 -8.47 -1.93 14.51
N THR A 17 -8.35 -2.44 13.28
CA THR A 17 -8.05 -1.58 12.13
C THR A 17 -9.12 -0.51 11.91
N THR A 18 -10.41 -0.83 12.09
CA THR A 18 -11.49 0.16 11.99
C THR A 18 -11.40 1.24 13.08
N LYS A 19 -11.00 0.90 14.30
CA LYS A 19 -10.75 1.88 15.37
C LYS A 19 -9.59 2.81 15.02
N MET A 20 -8.52 2.28 14.44
CA MET A 20 -7.37 3.06 13.97
C MET A 20 -7.80 4.04 12.87
N ALA A 21 -8.51 3.56 11.83
CA ALA A 21 -9.02 4.37 10.72
C ALA A 21 -9.92 5.51 11.22
N ASN A 22 -10.87 5.20 12.12
CA ASN A 22 -11.76 6.21 12.72
C ASN A 22 -11.00 7.27 13.53
N THR A 23 -9.91 6.88 14.18
CA THR A 23 -9.08 7.83 14.92
C THR A 23 -8.41 8.80 13.96
N LEU A 24 -7.83 8.28 12.88
CA LEU A 24 -7.17 9.10 11.87
C LEU A 24 -8.16 10.05 11.19
N LEU A 25 -9.34 9.56 10.82
CA LEU A 25 -10.42 10.36 10.24
C LEU A 25 -10.82 11.55 11.14
N ARG A 26 -10.92 11.32 12.45
CA ARG A 26 -11.41 12.33 13.41
C ARG A 26 -10.34 13.29 13.92
N THR A 27 -9.06 12.92 13.80
CA THR A 27 -7.95 13.70 14.37
C THR A 27 -7.01 14.28 13.31
N GLY A 28 -7.09 13.81 12.07
CA GLY A 28 -6.39 14.40 10.93
C GLY A 28 -6.76 15.87 10.73
N ARG A 29 -5.75 16.69 10.47
CA ARG A 29 -5.90 18.13 10.25
C ARG A 29 -6.10 18.48 8.80
N SER A 30 -5.48 17.76 7.88
CA SER A 30 -5.64 18.03 6.46
C SER A 30 -7.01 17.60 5.92
N GLY A 31 -7.51 18.35 4.94
CA GLY A 31 -8.65 17.94 4.12
C GLY A 31 -8.43 16.61 3.39
N VAL A 32 -7.16 16.27 3.13
CA VAL A 32 -6.76 14.98 2.56
C VAL A 32 -7.21 13.83 3.46
N LEU A 33 -7.02 13.95 4.78
CA LEU A 33 -7.39 12.88 5.71
C LEU A 33 -8.85 12.98 6.17
N ASN A 34 -9.29 14.17 6.60
CA ASN A 34 -10.59 14.31 7.25
C ASN A 34 -11.79 14.50 6.31
N LEU A 35 -11.56 14.81 5.02
CA LEU A 35 -12.60 14.91 3.99
C LEU A 35 -12.42 13.86 2.89
N ALA A 36 -11.23 13.80 2.27
CA ALA A 36 -10.99 12.91 1.14
C ALA A 36 -10.74 11.45 1.55
N LYS A 37 -10.41 11.21 2.83
CA LYS A 37 -10.12 9.88 3.39
C LYS A 37 -8.98 9.14 2.68
N ASP A 38 -7.96 9.88 2.25
CA ASP A 38 -6.79 9.31 1.57
C ASP A 38 -5.78 8.75 2.60
N PHE A 39 -6.21 7.69 3.27
CA PHE A 39 -5.42 6.96 4.26
C PHE A 39 -5.82 5.49 4.29
N SER A 40 -5.01 4.67 4.96
CA SER A 40 -5.32 3.26 5.17
C SER A 40 -4.64 2.76 6.44
N THR A 41 -5.27 1.78 7.09
CA THR A 41 -4.73 1.15 8.29
C THR A 41 -4.72 -0.35 8.14
N SER A 42 -3.69 -1.00 8.67
CA SER A 42 -3.51 -2.44 8.54
C SER A 42 -2.73 -3.03 9.70
N ILE A 43 -2.84 -4.34 9.85
CA ILE A 43 -2.00 -5.15 10.73
C ILE A 43 -1.29 -6.17 9.86
N VAL A 44 0.01 -6.35 10.12
CA VAL A 44 0.82 -7.41 9.50
C VAL A 44 1.41 -8.31 10.57
N THR A 45 1.62 -9.59 10.26
CA THR A 45 2.21 -10.57 11.18
C THR A 45 3.69 -10.29 11.42
N ARG A 46 4.29 -10.99 12.41
CA ARG A 46 5.75 -11.01 12.61
C ARG A 46 6.55 -11.45 11.38
N ASP A 47 5.94 -12.27 10.52
CA ASP A 47 6.54 -12.74 9.26
C ASP A 47 6.27 -11.77 8.08
N CYS A 48 5.77 -10.57 8.40
CA CYS A 48 5.42 -9.52 7.45
C CYS A 48 4.35 -9.95 6.43
N GLU A 49 3.38 -10.75 6.85
CA GLU A 49 2.23 -11.13 6.04
C GLU A 49 1.04 -10.22 6.36
N LEU A 50 0.37 -9.67 5.34
CA LEU A 50 -0.83 -8.85 5.52
C LEU A 50 -1.94 -9.66 6.19
N MET A 51 -2.36 -9.25 7.39
CA MET A 51 -3.42 -9.89 8.16
C MET A 51 -4.81 -9.35 7.77
N THR A 52 -4.96 -8.04 7.92
CA THR A 52 -6.22 -7.32 7.68
C THR A 52 -5.95 -5.82 7.51
N GLY A 53 -6.91 -5.12 6.91
CA GLY A 53 -6.99 -3.65 6.87
C GLY A 53 -8.43 -3.18 6.94
N ALA A 54 -8.64 -1.90 7.31
CA ALA A 54 -9.97 -1.28 7.36
C ALA A 54 -10.00 0.04 6.57
N GLU A 55 -11.13 0.30 5.89
CA GLU A 55 -11.39 1.49 5.07
C GLU A 55 -10.18 1.85 4.20
N THR A 56 -9.65 0.86 3.48
CA THR A 56 -8.39 1.00 2.76
C THR A 56 -8.64 1.36 1.30
N LEU A 57 -7.88 2.32 0.77
CA LEU A 57 -7.67 2.38 -0.67
C LEU A 57 -6.88 1.12 -1.05
N PRO A 58 -7.38 0.24 -1.95
CA PRO A 58 -6.69 -1.01 -2.25
C PRO A 58 -5.23 -0.79 -2.66
N ILE A 59 -4.95 0.30 -3.40
CA ILE A 59 -3.61 0.73 -3.86
C ILE A 59 -2.58 0.86 -2.72
N HIS A 60 -3.05 1.13 -1.50
CA HIS A 60 -2.21 1.28 -0.32
C HIS A 60 -1.79 -0.04 0.34
N VAL A 61 -2.63 -1.08 0.27
CA VAL A 61 -2.56 -2.19 1.25
C VAL A 61 -2.35 -3.58 0.68
N LEU A 62 -2.85 -3.91 -0.52
CA LEU A 62 -2.78 -5.31 -0.99
C LEU A 62 -1.32 -5.77 -1.12
N SER A 63 -0.44 -4.88 -1.56
CA SER A 63 1.01 -4.97 -1.39
C SER A 63 1.54 -3.61 -0.95
N GLY A 64 2.51 -3.63 -0.03
CA GLY A 64 3.16 -2.45 0.51
C GLY A 64 3.31 -2.56 2.02
N ALA A 65 2.24 -2.88 2.75
CA ALA A 65 2.32 -3.09 4.19
C ALA A 65 3.31 -4.20 4.58
N ASP A 66 3.28 -5.30 3.82
CA ASP A 66 4.21 -6.43 3.92
C ASP A 66 5.66 -6.02 3.58
N LEU A 67 5.86 -5.31 2.46
CA LEU A 67 7.19 -4.87 2.00
C LEU A 67 7.84 -3.84 2.94
N MET A 68 7.05 -2.89 3.45
CA MET A 68 7.53 -1.86 4.38
C MET A 68 7.85 -2.45 5.76
N ALA A 69 7.06 -3.42 6.24
CA ALA A 69 7.37 -4.14 7.47
C ALA A 69 8.67 -4.96 7.36
N ARG A 70 8.87 -5.65 6.22
CA ARG A 70 10.16 -6.33 5.94
C ARG A 70 11.31 -5.33 5.93
N SER A 71 11.16 -4.21 5.22
CA SER A 71 12.18 -3.16 5.15
C SER A 71 12.52 -2.58 6.53
N MET A 72 11.52 -2.42 7.41
CA MET A 72 11.75 -2.00 8.80
C MET A 72 12.57 -3.04 9.56
N MET A 73 12.26 -4.34 9.45
CA MET A 73 13.00 -5.41 10.13
C MET A 73 14.44 -5.55 9.59
N ASP A 74 14.64 -5.39 8.29
CA ASP A 74 15.96 -5.45 7.65
C ASP A 74 16.85 -4.28 8.08
N LEU A 75 16.28 -3.08 8.17
CA LEU A 75 17.00 -1.86 8.55
C LEU A 75 17.16 -1.70 10.07
N HIS A 76 16.29 -2.35 10.86
CA HIS A 76 16.32 -2.33 12.33
C HIS A 76 16.28 -3.75 12.89
N PRO A 77 17.45 -4.43 12.96
CA PRO A 77 17.54 -5.81 13.48
C PRO A 77 17.08 -5.96 14.94
N ALA A 78 17.02 -4.86 15.69
CA ALA A 78 16.56 -4.82 17.07
C ALA A 78 15.39 -3.83 17.21
N LEU A 79 14.17 -4.37 17.16
CA LEU A 79 12.95 -3.62 17.43
C LEU A 79 12.69 -3.55 18.93
N ARG A 80 12.23 -2.40 19.42
CA ARG A 80 11.91 -2.18 20.83
C ARG A 80 10.49 -1.71 21.01
N ARG A 81 9.91 -2.08 22.14
CA ARG A 81 8.59 -1.60 22.55
C ARG A 81 8.61 -0.08 22.68
N GLY A 82 7.59 0.58 22.14
CA GLY A 82 7.50 2.04 22.13
C GLY A 82 8.22 2.72 20.96
N ASP A 83 8.96 1.99 20.14
CA ASP A 83 9.49 2.56 18.90
C ASP A 83 8.37 2.83 17.88
N ALA A 84 8.58 3.79 16.99
CA ALA A 84 7.80 4.00 15.78
C ALA A 84 8.70 4.46 14.64
N PHE A 85 8.36 4.05 13.42
CA PHE A 85 9.17 4.32 12.23
C PHE A 85 8.33 5.00 11.16
N LEU A 86 8.87 6.08 10.58
CA LEU A 86 8.31 6.78 9.44
C LEU A 86 8.87 6.19 8.14
N HIS A 87 7.97 5.81 7.24
CA HIS A 87 8.30 5.21 5.97
C HIS A 87 7.53 5.89 4.82
N ASN A 88 8.22 6.36 3.79
CA ASN A 88 7.59 6.79 2.53
C ASN A 88 8.39 6.36 1.28
N SER A 89 9.42 5.53 1.45
CA SER A 89 10.35 5.21 0.37
C SER A 89 9.73 4.25 -0.66
N PRO A 90 9.51 4.68 -1.91
CA PRO A 90 8.88 3.81 -2.91
C PRO A 90 9.82 2.68 -3.36
N TYR A 91 11.12 2.81 -3.10
CA TYR A 91 12.13 1.79 -3.32
C TYR A 91 12.11 0.66 -2.28
N HIS A 92 11.39 0.86 -1.17
CA HIS A 92 11.33 -0.05 -0.02
C HIS A 92 9.88 -0.42 0.33
N GLY A 93 9.01 -0.48 -0.69
CA GLY A 93 7.63 -0.96 -0.54
C GLY A 93 6.56 0.12 -0.33
N CYS A 94 6.92 1.40 -0.29
CA CYS A 94 5.91 2.45 -0.31
C CYS A 94 5.29 2.62 -1.71
N SER A 95 4.13 3.23 -1.75
CA SER A 95 3.39 3.62 -2.96
C SER A 95 4.13 4.74 -3.72
N HIS A 96 4.27 5.91 -3.09
CA HIS A 96 5.04 7.06 -3.58
C HIS A 96 5.50 7.96 -2.41
N PRO A 97 6.37 8.97 -2.65
CA PRO A 97 6.94 9.78 -1.56
C PRO A 97 5.94 10.59 -0.73
N ALA A 98 4.77 10.93 -1.27
CA ALA A 98 3.77 11.69 -0.52
C ALA A 98 2.93 10.85 0.45
N ASP A 99 2.99 9.52 0.34
CA ASP A 99 2.30 8.62 1.27
C ASP A 99 3.21 8.27 2.44
N HIS A 100 3.05 9.04 3.52
CA HIS A 100 3.75 8.74 4.76
C HIS A 100 3.09 7.56 5.45
N THR A 101 3.93 6.69 6.03
CA THR A 101 3.49 5.48 6.72
C THR A 101 4.16 5.40 8.08
N ILE A 102 3.38 5.25 9.14
CA ILE A 102 3.86 4.92 10.47
C ILE A 102 3.80 3.41 10.66
N LEU A 103 4.95 2.82 11.00
CA LEU A 103 5.11 1.43 11.39
C LEU A 103 5.38 1.37 12.90
N VAL A 104 4.54 0.63 13.63
CA VAL A 104 4.74 0.40 15.07
C VAL A 104 4.83 -1.11 15.30
N PRO A 105 6.01 -1.65 15.66
CA PRO A 105 6.13 -3.04 16.05
C PRO A 105 5.42 -3.26 17.39
N VAL A 106 4.58 -4.29 17.45
CA VAL A 106 3.92 -4.74 18.68
C VAL A 106 4.85 -5.71 19.37
N ILE A 107 5.49 -5.22 20.44
CA ILE A 107 6.47 -5.93 21.24
C ILE A 107 5.88 -6.27 22.61
N ASP A 108 6.00 -7.52 23.05
CA ASP A 108 5.49 -7.97 24.34
C ASP A 108 6.37 -7.54 25.53
N LYS A 109 6.05 -8.00 26.74
CA LYS A 109 6.83 -7.69 27.96
C LYS A 109 8.20 -8.39 28.01
N LYS A 110 8.40 -9.44 27.20
CA LYS A 110 9.66 -10.19 27.09
C LYS A 110 10.57 -9.63 25.99
N GLY A 111 10.09 -8.66 25.21
CA GLY A 111 10.82 -8.08 24.09
C GLY A 111 10.63 -8.82 22.77
N GLU A 112 9.62 -9.69 22.67
CA GLU A 112 9.31 -10.45 21.44
C GLU A 112 8.36 -9.67 20.53
N HIS A 113 8.64 -9.67 19.23
CA HIS A 113 7.80 -9.07 18.19
C HIS A 113 6.75 -10.06 17.68
N HIS A 114 5.49 -9.62 17.64
CA HIS A 114 4.36 -10.47 17.25
C HIS A 114 3.60 -9.97 16.01
N PHE A 115 3.42 -8.66 15.90
CA PHE A 115 2.70 -8.01 14.80
C PHE A 115 3.30 -6.63 14.55
N THR A 116 3.05 -6.04 13.40
CA THR A 116 3.32 -4.62 13.14
C THR A 116 2.02 -3.93 12.78
N VAL A 117 1.75 -2.83 13.49
CA VAL A 117 0.65 -1.93 13.20
C VAL A 117 1.11 -0.93 12.15
N TRP A 118 0.27 -0.70 11.15
CA TRP A 118 0.60 0.04 9.96
C TRP A 118 -0.46 1.12 9.70
N VAL A 119 -0.02 2.36 9.53
CA VAL A 119 -0.88 3.52 9.26
C VAL A 119 -0.28 4.35 8.14
N LYS A 120 -0.90 4.33 6.96
CA LYS A 120 -0.51 5.16 5.81
C LYS A 120 -1.49 6.30 5.62
N ALA A 121 -0.97 7.48 5.29
CA ALA A 121 -1.78 8.64 4.97
C ALA A 121 -1.08 9.51 3.94
N HIS A 122 -1.81 9.93 2.90
CA HIS A 122 -1.32 10.89 1.93
C HIS A 122 -1.15 12.25 2.59
N GLN A 123 0.02 12.86 2.42
CA GLN A 123 0.30 14.17 3.01
C GLN A 123 -0.15 15.29 2.08
N ALA A 124 -0.55 16.44 2.62
CA ALA A 124 -0.88 17.61 1.80
C ALA A 124 0.36 18.25 1.15
N ASP A 125 1.54 18.05 1.74
CA ASP A 125 2.85 18.44 1.21
C ASP A 125 3.89 17.46 1.74
N CYS A 126 4.81 17.02 0.88
CA CYS A 126 5.89 16.09 1.22
C CYS A 126 7.29 16.69 1.02
N GLY A 127 7.38 18.03 0.94
CA GLY A 127 8.65 18.72 0.76
C GLY A 127 9.21 18.69 -0.66
N ASN A 128 8.40 18.37 -1.67
CA ASN A 128 8.78 18.46 -3.08
C ASN A 128 9.33 19.85 -3.46
N GLY A 129 10.14 19.93 -4.52
CA GLY A 129 10.69 21.18 -5.05
C GLY A 129 9.60 22.14 -5.54
N GLN A 130 8.52 21.61 -6.10
CA GLN A 130 7.30 22.34 -6.43
C GLN A 130 6.19 22.07 -5.39
N PRO A 131 5.23 22.98 -5.19
CA PRO A 131 4.11 22.77 -4.27
C PRO A 131 3.08 21.80 -4.87
N THR A 132 3.44 20.52 -4.94
CA THR A 132 2.60 19.41 -5.40
C THR A 132 3.09 18.11 -4.78
N THR A 133 2.20 17.15 -4.58
CA THR A 133 2.54 15.75 -4.24
C THR A 133 2.62 14.83 -5.46
N TYR A 134 2.25 15.36 -6.63
CA TYR A 134 2.12 14.65 -7.91
C TYR A 134 2.91 15.37 -9.01
N MET A 135 4.25 15.28 -8.98
CA MET A 135 5.15 15.92 -9.93
C MET A 135 5.47 14.98 -11.11
N GLY A 136 4.51 14.79 -12.01
CA GLY A 136 4.61 13.83 -13.11
C GLY A 136 5.73 14.08 -14.14
N HIS A 137 6.33 15.27 -14.16
CA HIS A 137 7.41 15.65 -15.07
C HIS A 137 8.81 15.66 -14.41
N ALA A 138 8.93 15.30 -13.13
CA ALA A 138 10.23 15.22 -12.46
C ALA A 138 11.08 14.10 -13.07
N ARG A 139 12.31 14.39 -13.52
CA ARG A 139 13.19 13.41 -14.15
C ARG A 139 13.60 12.28 -13.21
N ASP A 140 13.81 12.61 -11.95
CA ASP A 140 14.31 11.75 -10.90
C ASP A 140 13.83 12.26 -9.53
N VAL A 141 13.98 11.46 -8.47
CA VAL A 141 13.56 11.82 -7.10
C VAL A 141 14.31 13.04 -6.55
N TYR A 142 15.48 13.37 -7.08
CA TYR A 142 16.20 14.57 -6.68
C TYR A 142 15.54 15.83 -7.23
N GLU A 143 15.07 15.79 -8.48
CA GLU A 143 14.24 16.84 -9.06
C GLU A 143 12.87 16.94 -8.40
N GLU A 144 12.25 15.81 -8.03
CA GLU A 144 11.02 15.81 -7.23
C GLU A 144 11.24 16.59 -5.93
N GLY A 145 12.37 16.37 -5.26
CA GLY A 145 12.78 17.07 -4.04
C GLY A 145 12.13 16.54 -2.76
N ALA A 146 11.33 15.47 -2.82
CA ALA A 146 10.76 14.82 -1.63
C ALA A 146 11.84 14.36 -0.65
N LEU A 147 11.55 14.45 0.64
CA LEU A 147 12.34 13.73 1.64
C LEU A 147 11.94 12.25 1.63
N ILE A 148 12.92 11.36 1.53
CA ILE A 148 12.71 9.91 1.52
C ILE A 148 13.14 9.31 2.86
N PHE A 149 12.18 8.73 3.57
CA PHE A 149 12.34 8.05 4.85
C PHE A 149 12.20 6.54 4.63
N PRO A 150 13.30 5.77 4.52
CA PRO A 150 13.24 4.32 4.56
C PRO A 150 13.22 3.84 6.02
N ALA A 151 12.01 3.61 6.56
CA ALA A 151 11.80 3.16 7.95
C ALA A 151 12.63 3.95 8.99
N VAL A 152 12.65 5.28 8.89
CA VAL A 152 13.40 6.14 9.82
C VAL A 152 12.73 6.12 11.18
N LYS A 153 13.49 5.82 12.25
CA LYS A 153 12.93 5.86 13.62
C LYS A 153 12.52 7.31 13.95
N VAL A 154 11.27 7.48 14.36
CA VAL A 154 10.68 8.79 14.73
C VAL A 154 10.16 8.83 16.15
N GLN A 155 9.97 7.67 16.79
CA GLN A 155 9.79 7.58 18.23
C GLN A 155 10.72 6.52 18.83
N GLU A 156 11.21 6.78 20.03
CA GLU A 156 11.92 5.83 20.89
C GLU A 156 11.29 5.86 22.29
N ASN A 157 10.97 4.69 22.85
CA ASN A 157 10.31 4.59 24.16
C ASN A 157 9.06 5.47 24.32
N TYR A 158 8.22 5.53 23.27
CA TYR A 158 7.00 6.36 23.19
C TYR A 158 7.23 7.87 23.12
N GLU A 159 8.49 8.34 23.01
CA GLU A 159 8.83 9.75 22.88
C GLU A 159 9.27 10.09 21.45
N ASP A 160 8.89 11.26 20.96
CA ASP A 160 9.27 11.74 19.63
C ASP A 160 10.78 12.03 19.55
N ILE A 161 11.39 11.69 18.42
CA ILE A 161 12.74 12.12 18.08
C ILE A 161 12.64 13.51 17.43
N GLU A 162 12.69 14.54 18.28
CA GLU A 162 12.46 15.94 17.92
C GLU A 162 13.34 16.47 16.79
N ASP A 163 14.57 15.94 16.61
CA ASP A 163 15.43 16.33 15.49
C ASP A 163 14.82 15.96 14.13
N ILE A 164 14.21 14.76 14.01
CA ILE A 164 13.58 14.33 12.77
C ILE A 164 12.33 15.16 12.49
N ILE A 165 11.53 15.43 13.53
CA ILE A 165 10.33 16.26 13.43
C ILE A 165 10.70 17.68 12.99
N ARG A 166 11.73 18.28 13.59
CA ARG A 166 12.26 19.60 13.23
C ARG A 166 12.75 19.64 11.78
N MET A 167 13.44 18.60 11.31
CA MET A 167 13.84 18.50 9.90
C MET A 167 12.63 18.51 8.95
N CYS A 168 11.59 17.72 9.25
CA CYS A 168 10.37 17.68 8.46
C CYS A 168 9.65 19.04 8.45
N GLN A 169 9.48 19.66 9.63
CA GLN A 169 8.81 20.96 9.75
C GLN A 169 9.54 22.09 9.00
N MET A 170 10.86 22.02 8.89
CA MET A 170 11.63 22.99 8.11
C MET A 170 11.47 22.82 6.60
N ARG A 171 11.21 21.60 6.12
CA ARG A 171 11.13 21.29 4.68
C ARG A 171 9.72 21.38 4.13
N ILE A 172 8.70 21.10 4.94
CA ILE A 172 7.30 20.99 4.53
C ILE A 172 6.62 22.35 4.60
N ARG A 173 5.89 22.72 3.54
CA ARG A 173 5.28 24.06 3.40
C ARG A 173 4.17 24.36 4.40
N VAL A 174 3.49 23.32 4.89
CA VAL A 174 2.37 23.40 5.84
C VAL A 174 2.70 22.69 7.17
N PRO A 175 3.74 23.15 7.91
CA PRO A 175 4.34 22.36 9.00
C PRO A 175 3.40 22.14 10.19
N VAL A 176 2.50 23.08 10.49
CA VAL A 176 1.50 22.94 11.58
C VAL A 176 0.43 21.90 11.24
N GLN A 177 0.00 21.85 9.98
CA GLN A 177 -0.95 20.86 9.48
C GLN A 177 -0.28 19.49 9.43
N TRP A 178 0.92 19.40 8.85
CA TRP A 178 1.70 18.17 8.80
C TRP A 178 1.98 17.59 10.19
N ARG A 179 2.40 18.42 11.16
CA ARG A 179 2.60 17.96 12.55
C ARG A 179 1.30 17.41 13.15
N GLY A 180 0.16 18.02 12.84
CA GLY A 180 -1.15 17.52 13.24
C GLY A 180 -1.47 16.15 12.64
N ASP A 181 -1.24 15.97 11.34
CA ASP A 181 -1.44 14.69 10.66
C ASP A 181 -0.47 13.61 11.16
N PHE A 182 0.80 13.95 11.39
CA PHE A 182 1.78 13.07 12.01
C PHE A 182 1.30 12.57 13.39
N LEU A 183 0.84 13.47 14.26
CA LEU A 183 0.32 13.11 15.58
C LEU A 183 -0.95 12.25 15.47
N ALA A 184 -1.83 12.53 14.49
CA ALA A 184 -3.00 11.71 14.20
C ALA A 184 -2.62 10.29 13.78
N MET A 185 -1.62 10.14 12.90
CA MET A 185 -1.10 8.86 12.46
C MET A 185 -0.45 8.06 13.61
N ILE A 186 0.39 8.71 14.44
CA ILE A 186 0.97 8.10 15.64
C ILE A 186 -0.15 7.66 16.59
N GLY A 187 -1.13 8.54 16.87
CA GLY A 187 -2.27 8.23 17.73
C GLY A 187 -3.06 7.01 17.25
N ALA A 188 -3.34 6.93 15.95
CA ALA A 188 -3.99 5.77 15.34
C ALA A 188 -3.13 4.50 15.50
N ALA A 189 -1.82 4.57 15.25
CA ALA A 189 -0.92 3.43 15.41
C ALA A 189 -0.84 2.94 16.87
N ARG A 190 -0.80 3.86 17.85
CA ARG A 190 -0.79 3.52 19.28
C ARG A 190 -2.10 2.91 19.78
N ILE A 191 -3.23 3.25 19.16
CA ILE A 191 -4.50 2.54 19.41
C ILE A 191 -4.38 1.09 18.92
N GLY A 192 -3.88 0.88 17.71
CA GLY A 192 -3.63 -0.46 17.19
C GLY A 192 -2.72 -1.28 18.10
N GLU A 193 -1.59 -0.72 18.52
CA GLU A 193 -0.63 -1.37 19.41
C GLU A 193 -1.29 -1.82 20.72
N ARG A 194 -2.01 -0.91 21.39
CA ARG A 194 -2.68 -1.19 22.66
C ARG A 194 -3.76 -2.26 22.52
N GLU A 195 -4.55 -2.21 21.45
CA GLU A 195 -5.64 -3.17 21.25
C GLU A 195 -5.11 -4.57 20.90
N VAL A 196 -4.03 -4.68 20.12
CA VAL A 196 -3.37 -5.97 19.86
C VAL A 196 -2.77 -6.55 21.14
N LEU A 197 -2.08 -5.73 21.95
CA LEU A 197 -1.56 -6.16 23.25
C LEU A 197 -2.67 -6.63 24.20
N ALA A 198 -3.78 -5.89 24.29
CA ALA A 198 -4.92 -6.27 25.11
C ALA A 198 -5.57 -7.57 24.63
N MET A 199 -5.66 -7.77 23.31
CA MET A 199 -6.15 -9.02 22.74
C MET A 199 -5.21 -10.19 23.05
N ALA A 200 -3.90 -9.96 23.08
CA ALA A 200 -2.93 -10.97 23.49
C ALA A 200 -3.01 -11.31 24.98
N ASP A 201 -3.30 -10.32 25.85
CA ASP A 201 -3.56 -10.57 27.27
C ASP A 201 -4.83 -11.44 27.49
N GLU A 202 -5.83 -11.34 26.60
CA GLU A 202 -7.09 -12.10 26.65
C GLU A 202 -6.95 -13.53 26.09
N TYR A 203 -6.31 -13.70 24.92
CA TYR A 203 -6.28 -14.97 24.18
C TYR A 203 -4.92 -15.69 24.21
N GLY A 204 -3.84 -14.98 24.55
CA GLY A 204 -2.46 -15.47 24.47
C GLY A 204 -1.86 -15.42 23.05
N TRP A 205 -0.55 -15.17 22.96
CA TRP A 205 0.16 -15.06 21.67
C TRP A 205 0.08 -16.31 20.81
N GLU A 206 0.22 -17.50 21.39
CA GLU A 206 0.13 -18.77 20.66
C GLU A 206 -1.22 -18.94 19.96
N THR A 207 -2.32 -18.52 20.61
CA THR A 207 -3.65 -18.53 20.01
C THR A 207 -3.72 -17.55 18.82
N LEU A 208 -3.15 -16.36 18.95
CA LEU A 208 -3.13 -15.35 17.88
C LEU A 208 -2.25 -15.78 16.68
N HIS A 209 -1.12 -16.44 16.94
CA HIS A 209 -0.28 -17.02 15.91
C HIS A 209 -1.00 -18.18 15.19
N THR A 210 -1.64 -19.07 15.95
CA THR A 210 -2.45 -20.17 15.39
C THR A 210 -3.60 -19.62 14.53
N PHE A 211 -4.30 -18.60 15.03
CA PHE A 211 -5.32 -17.88 14.27
C PHE A 211 -4.77 -17.34 12.95
N SER A 212 -3.59 -16.73 12.97
CA SER A 212 -2.97 -16.13 11.78
C SER A 212 -2.80 -17.16 10.66
N GLY A 213 -2.24 -18.33 11.01
CA GLY A 213 -2.05 -19.44 10.06
C GLY A 213 -3.38 -19.98 9.54
N GLU A 214 -4.32 -20.31 10.43
CA GLU A 214 -5.61 -20.87 10.03
C GLU A 214 -6.47 -19.88 9.21
N TRP A 215 -6.36 -18.58 9.49
CA TRP A 215 -7.04 -17.54 8.73
C TRP A 215 -6.49 -17.41 7.31
N PHE A 216 -5.17 -17.55 7.15
CA PHE A 216 -4.54 -17.58 5.82
C PHE A 216 -4.89 -18.86 5.05
N ASP A 217 -4.94 -20.01 5.71
CA ASP A 217 -5.35 -21.26 5.07
C ASP A 217 -6.82 -21.23 4.64
N TYR A 218 -7.68 -20.59 5.45
CA TYR A 218 -9.07 -20.34 5.09
C TYR A 218 -9.20 -19.44 3.86
N SER A 219 -8.54 -18.27 3.84
CA SER A 219 -8.62 -17.35 2.70
C SER A 219 -8.00 -17.94 1.42
N GLU A 220 -6.93 -18.72 1.55
CA GLU A 220 -6.36 -19.51 0.46
C GLU A 220 -7.36 -20.53 -0.09
N LYS A 221 -8.07 -21.26 0.77
CA LYS A 221 -9.11 -22.21 0.37
C LYS A 221 -10.26 -21.53 -0.38
N VAL A 222 -10.70 -20.36 0.09
CA VAL A 222 -11.74 -19.57 -0.58
C VAL A 222 -11.26 -19.10 -1.96
N MET A 223 -10.02 -18.62 -2.05
CA MET A 223 -9.41 -18.22 -3.33
C MET A 223 -9.28 -19.41 -4.30
N ILE A 224 -8.88 -20.59 -3.81
CA ILE A 224 -8.82 -21.81 -4.62
C ILE A 224 -10.18 -22.15 -5.22
N ALA A 225 -11.24 -22.08 -4.41
CA ALA A 225 -12.60 -22.36 -4.86
C ALA A 225 -13.05 -21.36 -5.94
N ALA A 226 -12.73 -20.07 -5.76
CA ALA A 226 -13.05 -19.03 -6.73
C ALA A 226 -12.33 -19.24 -8.08
N ILE A 227 -11.01 -19.46 -8.07
CA ILE A 227 -10.24 -19.68 -9.30
C ILE A 227 -10.70 -20.94 -10.04
N LYS A 228 -11.09 -22.01 -9.32
CA LYS A 228 -11.58 -23.25 -9.95
C LYS A 228 -12.87 -23.10 -10.74
N LYS A 229 -13.69 -22.08 -10.47
CA LYS A 229 -14.91 -21.76 -11.22
C LYS A 229 -14.62 -21.02 -12.53
N MET A 230 -13.45 -20.40 -12.66
CA MET A 230 -13.03 -19.70 -13.88
C MET A 230 -12.55 -20.71 -14.93
N PRO A 231 -12.69 -20.41 -16.24
CA PRO A 231 -12.03 -21.21 -17.26
C PRO A 231 -10.52 -20.94 -17.26
N SER A 232 -9.75 -21.98 -17.57
CA SER A 232 -8.32 -21.80 -17.79
C SER A 232 -8.09 -21.09 -19.11
N GLY A 233 -7.08 -20.23 -19.15
CA GLY A 233 -6.79 -19.45 -20.35
C GLY A 233 -5.68 -18.44 -20.13
N SER A 234 -5.26 -17.81 -21.22
CA SER A 234 -4.29 -16.74 -21.20
C SER A 234 -4.70 -15.65 -22.17
N ALA A 235 -4.54 -14.40 -21.75
CA ALA A 235 -4.79 -13.25 -22.60
C ALA A 235 -3.79 -12.14 -22.32
N THR A 236 -3.63 -11.27 -23.31
CA THR A 236 -2.84 -10.05 -23.18
C THR A 236 -3.70 -8.86 -23.53
N ALA A 237 -3.53 -7.79 -22.77
CA ALA A 237 -4.12 -6.50 -23.07
C ALA A 237 -3.09 -5.39 -22.89
N THR A 238 -3.34 -4.28 -23.56
CA THR A 238 -2.51 -3.09 -23.52
C THR A 238 -3.40 -1.87 -23.28
N SER A 239 -2.87 -0.90 -22.54
CA SER A 239 -3.39 0.46 -22.43
C SER A 239 -2.20 1.42 -22.57
N THR A 240 -2.46 2.68 -22.92
CA THR A 240 -1.42 3.67 -23.12
C THR A 240 -1.79 4.93 -22.35
N HIS A 241 -0.83 5.46 -21.60
CA HIS A 241 -0.94 6.80 -21.02
C HIS A 241 -0.48 7.83 -22.06
N ASP A 242 -1.13 8.98 -22.11
CA ASP A 242 -0.75 10.08 -23.01
C ASP A 242 0.67 10.59 -22.71
N PRO A 243 1.37 11.16 -23.71
CA PRO A 243 2.72 11.66 -23.51
C PRO A 243 2.76 12.85 -22.54
N VAL A 244 3.80 12.87 -21.71
CA VAL A 244 4.23 14.03 -20.91
C VAL A 244 5.71 14.33 -21.20
N PRO A 245 6.26 15.48 -20.77
CA PRO A 245 7.70 15.74 -20.90
C PRO A 245 8.54 14.58 -20.35
N GLY A 246 9.52 14.12 -21.12
CA GLY A 246 10.36 12.98 -20.77
C GLY A 246 9.85 11.60 -21.25
N THR A 247 8.76 11.55 -22.04
CA THR A 247 8.18 10.29 -22.56
C THR A 247 8.13 10.28 -24.11
N PRO A 248 7.99 9.11 -24.75
CA PRO A 248 7.83 9.02 -26.21
C PRO A 248 6.56 9.74 -26.71
N GLU A 249 6.55 10.23 -27.96
CA GLU A 249 5.39 10.92 -28.56
C GLU A 249 4.11 10.07 -28.55
N GLY A 250 4.23 8.75 -28.69
CA GLY A 250 3.11 7.81 -28.62
C GLY A 250 2.62 7.50 -27.20
N GLY A 251 3.16 8.17 -26.18
CA GLY A 251 2.84 7.94 -24.78
C GLY A 251 3.58 6.77 -24.13
N ILE A 252 3.09 6.33 -22.98
CA ILE A 252 3.66 5.22 -22.21
C ILE A 252 2.73 3.99 -22.34
N PRO A 253 3.09 2.99 -23.15
CA PRO A 253 2.31 1.76 -23.24
C PRO A 253 2.53 0.89 -22.01
N ILE A 254 1.44 0.35 -21.48
CA ILE A 254 1.42 -0.67 -20.42
C ILE A 254 0.76 -1.92 -20.97
N LYS A 255 1.55 -2.99 -21.08
CA LYS A 255 1.13 -4.32 -21.51
C LYS A 255 1.06 -5.26 -20.30
N VAL A 256 -0.04 -6.01 -20.24
CA VAL A 256 -0.29 -6.97 -19.17
C VAL A 256 -0.66 -8.31 -19.79
N GLY A 257 0.06 -9.36 -19.39
CA GLY A 257 -0.35 -10.75 -19.61
C GLY A 257 -1.07 -11.30 -18.39
N VAL A 258 -2.19 -11.98 -18.58
CA VAL A 258 -2.89 -12.73 -17.52
C VAL A 258 -2.99 -14.19 -17.93
N LYS A 259 -2.69 -15.09 -17.00
CA LYS A 259 -2.87 -16.53 -17.16
C LYS A 259 -3.65 -17.08 -15.97
N ILE A 260 -4.74 -17.78 -16.26
CA ILE A 260 -5.56 -18.50 -15.28
C ILE A 260 -5.31 -19.99 -15.47
N ASP A 261 -4.82 -20.65 -14.43
CA ASP A 261 -4.74 -22.11 -14.32
C ASP A 261 -5.75 -22.57 -13.27
N SER A 262 -6.96 -22.90 -13.74
CA SER A 262 -8.06 -23.33 -12.87
C SER A 262 -7.80 -24.69 -12.24
N LYS A 263 -7.04 -25.57 -12.91
CA LYS A 263 -6.71 -26.90 -12.41
C LYS A 263 -5.85 -26.82 -11.16
N ASN A 264 -4.80 -25.98 -11.20
CA ASN A 264 -3.90 -25.76 -10.08
C ASN A 264 -4.33 -24.59 -9.17
N ALA A 265 -5.43 -23.92 -9.52
CA ALA A 265 -5.96 -22.73 -8.85
C ALA A 265 -4.90 -21.63 -8.69
N ARG A 266 -4.33 -21.19 -9.81
CA ARG A 266 -3.29 -20.15 -9.87
C ARG A 266 -3.64 -19.08 -10.89
N ILE A 267 -3.33 -17.84 -10.54
CA ILE A 267 -3.38 -16.71 -11.47
C ILE A 267 -1.99 -16.06 -11.52
N GLU A 268 -1.49 -15.86 -12.72
CA GLU A 268 -0.24 -15.16 -12.97
C GLU A 268 -0.52 -13.88 -13.77
N VAL A 269 0.08 -12.77 -13.34
CA VAL A 269 0.07 -11.49 -14.04
C VAL A 269 1.50 -11.17 -14.44
N ASP A 270 1.74 -11.00 -15.74
CA ASP A 270 3.05 -10.71 -16.31
C ASP A 270 3.16 -9.25 -16.75
N LEU A 271 4.06 -8.51 -16.10
CA LEU A 271 4.37 -7.10 -16.35
C LEU A 271 5.79 -6.93 -16.90
N ARG A 272 6.49 -8.01 -17.28
CA ARG A 272 7.91 -7.94 -17.67
C ARG A 272 8.14 -7.30 -19.04
N ASP A 273 7.17 -7.44 -19.94
CA ASP A 273 7.18 -6.88 -21.30
C ASP A 273 6.60 -5.46 -21.32
N ASN A 274 7.23 -4.57 -20.55
CA ASN A 274 6.92 -3.14 -20.48
C ASN A 274 8.17 -2.30 -20.70
N PRO A 275 8.06 -1.02 -21.11
CA PRO A 275 9.20 -0.14 -21.30
C PRO A 275 10.07 0.01 -20.05
N ASP A 276 11.32 0.40 -20.26
CA ASP A 276 12.20 0.82 -19.16
C ASP A 276 11.61 2.04 -18.43
N ALA A 277 12.02 2.21 -17.18
CA ALA A 277 11.65 3.37 -16.38
C ALA A 277 12.07 4.65 -17.11
N MET A 278 11.16 5.63 -17.11
CA MET A 278 11.30 6.84 -17.88
C MET A 278 11.83 7.98 -17.01
N PRO A 279 12.53 8.97 -17.61
CA PRO A 279 12.99 10.18 -16.94
C PRO A 279 11.82 11.16 -16.69
N CYS A 280 10.79 10.70 -15.97
CA CYS A 280 9.60 11.45 -15.56
C CYS A 280 9.01 10.83 -14.27
N GLY A 281 7.99 11.46 -13.67
CA GLY A 281 7.37 10.95 -12.44
C GLY A 281 6.39 9.81 -12.63
N LEU A 282 6.05 9.48 -13.88
CA LEU A 282 5.19 8.37 -14.27
C LEU A 282 5.99 7.07 -14.30
N ASN A 283 6.43 6.60 -13.13
CA ASN A 283 6.91 5.24 -12.93
C ASN A 283 6.18 4.63 -11.74
N LEU A 284 5.77 3.37 -11.85
CA LEU A 284 5.18 2.64 -10.73
C LEU A 284 6.27 2.18 -9.76
N SER A 285 5.98 2.28 -8.47
CA SER A 285 6.68 1.51 -7.44
C SER A 285 6.30 0.03 -7.54
N GLU A 286 7.15 -0.83 -6.98
CA GLU A 286 6.85 -2.27 -6.91
C GLU A 286 5.51 -2.53 -6.20
N ALA A 287 5.27 -1.82 -5.09
CA ALA A 287 4.04 -1.93 -4.32
C ALA A 287 2.81 -1.56 -5.17
N CYS A 288 2.83 -0.43 -5.87
CA CYS A 288 1.72 -0.03 -6.74
C CYS A 288 1.49 -0.99 -7.90
N ALA A 289 2.55 -1.49 -8.55
CA ALA A 289 2.45 -2.43 -9.66
C ALA A 289 1.84 -3.77 -9.21
N ARG A 290 2.32 -4.34 -8.10
CA ARG A 290 1.75 -5.55 -7.50
C ARG A 290 0.30 -5.33 -7.11
N THR A 291 0.01 -4.21 -6.46
CA THR A 291 -1.32 -3.92 -5.96
C THR A 291 -2.32 -3.71 -7.08
N GLY A 292 -2.05 -2.89 -8.10
CA GLY A 292 -3.02 -2.72 -9.19
C GLY A 292 -3.21 -3.99 -10.03
N ALA A 293 -2.18 -4.85 -10.12
CA ALA A 293 -2.35 -6.20 -10.68
C ALA A 293 -3.34 -7.02 -9.84
N MET A 294 -3.22 -6.99 -8.52
CA MET A 294 -4.15 -7.68 -7.61
C MET A 294 -5.55 -7.05 -7.63
N ILE A 295 -5.69 -5.73 -7.69
CA ILE A 295 -6.98 -5.05 -7.84
C ILE A 295 -7.70 -5.58 -9.09
N GLY A 296 -7.00 -5.63 -10.22
CA GLY A 296 -7.58 -6.16 -11.45
C GLY A 296 -8.01 -7.62 -11.34
N VAL A 297 -7.26 -8.45 -10.59
CA VAL A 297 -7.64 -9.84 -10.32
C VAL A 297 -8.86 -9.94 -9.40
N PHE A 298 -8.84 -9.26 -8.24
CA PHE A 298 -9.95 -9.32 -7.27
C PHE A 298 -11.25 -8.73 -7.82
N ASN A 299 -11.19 -7.67 -8.63
CA ASN A 299 -12.36 -7.14 -9.34
C ASN A 299 -12.91 -8.11 -10.40
N SER A 300 -12.10 -9.06 -10.86
CA SER A 300 -12.48 -10.06 -11.86
C SER A 300 -12.96 -11.37 -11.23
N ILE A 301 -12.95 -11.48 -9.90
CA ILE A 301 -13.44 -12.65 -9.14
C ILE A 301 -14.81 -12.33 -8.54
N GLU A 302 -15.80 -13.18 -8.81
CA GLU A 302 -17.17 -12.98 -8.33
C GLU A 302 -17.34 -13.29 -6.83
N ASP A 303 -16.56 -14.23 -6.30
CA ASP A 303 -16.63 -14.65 -4.90
C ASP A 303 -16.02 -13.58 -3.97
N LEU A 304 -16.63 -13.40 -2.78
CA LEU A 304 -16.06 -12.59 -1.69
C LEU A 304 -14.86 -13.31 -1.06
N VAL A 305 -13.68 -13.09 -1.65
CA VAL A 305 -12.40 -13.61 -1.15
C VAL A 305 -11.79 -12.62 -0.16
N PRO A 306 -11.41 -13.04 1.07
CA PRO A 306 -10.64 -12.19 1.97
C PRO A 306 -9.31 -11.75 1.33
N THR A 307 -9.03 -10.44 1.34
CA THR A 307 -7.81 -9.85 0.78
C THR A 307 -6.69 -9.79 1.81
N ASN A 308 -6.02 -10.93 2.01
CA ASN A 308 -4.91 -11.08 2.94
C ASN A 308 -3.83 -12.00 2.35
N ALA A 309 -2.72 -12.18 3.07
CA ALA A 309 -1.59 -12.98 2.58
C ALA A 309 -1.97 -14.40 2.13
N GLY A 310 -2.95 -15.04 2.78
CA GLY A 310 -3.43 -16.36 2.41
C GLY A 310 -4.02 -16.45 1.01
N SER A 311 -4.91 -15.53 0.63
CA SER A 311 -5.45 -15.51 -0.74
C SER A 311 -4.38 -15.11 -1.77
N PHE A 312 -3.43 -14.25 -1.38
CA PHE A 312 -2.33 -13.84 -2.24
C PHE A 312 -1.37 -14.98 -2.58
N ARG A 313 -1.30 -16.04 -1.76
CA ARG A 313 -0.51 -17.26 -2.06
C ARG A 313 -0.88 -17.86 -3.41
N ARG A 314 -2.06 -17.59 -3.97
CA ARG A 314 -2.53 -18.11 -5.27
C ARG A 314 -2.26 -17.18 -6.45
N LEU A 315 -1.67 -16.01 -6.19
CA LEU A 315 -1.34 -14.99 -7.17
C LEU A 315 0.17 -14.89 -7.35
N LYS A 316 0.61 -14.66 -8.59
CA LYS A 316 2.00 -14.31 -8.89
C LYS A 316 2.05 -13.14 -9.85
N VAL A 317 2.62 -12.03 -9.39
CA VAL A 317 2.90 -10.87 -10.24
C VAL A 317 4.38 -10.91 -10.61
N HIS A 318 4.67 -10.90 -11.91
CA HIS A 318 6.03 -10.89 -12.46
C HIS A 318 6.38 -9.48 -12.91
N ILE A 319 7.41 -8.89 -12.29
CA ILE A 319 7.89 -7.54 -12.59
C ILE A 319 9.32 -7.66 -13.09
N ARG A 320 9.65 -6.92 -14.15
CA ARG A 320 11.02 -6.82 -14.65
C ARG A 320 11.72 -5.66 -13.94
N GLU A 321 12.89 -5.93 -13.41
CA GLU A 321 13.74 -4.89 -12.85
C GLU A 321 14.07 -3.82 -13.88
N GLY A 322 13.99 -2.55 -13.48
CA GLY A 322 14.20 -1.38 -14.33
C GLY A 322 13.01 -0.98 -15.20
N CYS A 323 11.87 -1.69 -15.20
CA CYS A 323 10.72 -1.31 -16.02
C CYS A 323 9.82 -0.24 -15.36
N VAL A 324 9.11 0.53 -16.19
CA VAL A 324 8.15 1.57 -15.76
C VAL A 324 6.98 0.98 -14.93
N ALA A 325 6.70 -0.31 -15.09
CA ALA A 325 5.61 -1.03 -14.45
C ALA A 325 6.05 -1.73 -13.15
N GLY A 326 6.75 -1.01 -12.27
CA GLY A 326 7.08 -1.46 -10.91
C GLY A 326 8.54 -1.83 -10.68
N GLY A 327 9.40 -1.70 -11.69
CA GLY A 327 10.81 -2.09 -11.62
C GLY A 327 11.78 -0.93 -11.34
N GLY A 328 11.30 0.30 -11.18
CA GLY A 328 12.16 1.45 -10.96
C GLY A 328 13.02 1.31 -9.69
N LYS A 329 14.21 1.89 -9.72
CA LYS A 329 15.14 1.89 -8.59
C LYS A 329 15.54 3.32 -8.28
N HIS A 330 16.07 3.57 -7.09
CA HIS A 330 16.66 4.87 -6.82
C HIS A 330 17.73 5.23 -7.89
N PRO A 331 17.68 6.41 -8.53
CA PRO A 331 16.87 7.59 -8.19
C PRO A 331 15.61 7.82 -9.06
N THR A 332 15.03 6.81 -9.71
CA THR A 332 13.81 6.94 -10.52
C THR A 332 12.70 7.67 -9.77
N SER A 333 12.10 8.67 -10.42
CA SER A 333 10.94 9.41 -9.93
C SER A 333 9.69 8.54 -9.97
N MET A 334 8.96 8.47 -8.86
CA MET A 334 7.74 7.66 -8.69
C MET A 334 6.59 8.51 -8.10
N SER A 335 6.66 9.84 -8.25
CA SER A 335 5.73 10.78 -7.62
C SER A 335 4.26 10.55 -7.96
N VAL A 336 3.93 9.99 -9.12
CA VAL A 336 2.53 9.71 -9.53
C VAL A 336 2.22 8.21 -9.60
N ALA A 337 2.93 7.38 -8.84
CA ALA A 337 2.82 5.92 -8.90
C ALA A 337 1.46 5.33 -8.46
N THR A 338 0.64 6.07 -7.71
CA THR A 338 -0.68 5.60 -7.23
C THR A 338 -1.80 5.79 -8.24
N THR A 339 -1.58 6.60 -9.27
CA THR A 339 -2.58 7.00 -10.28
C THR A 339 -1.98 6.92 -11.67
N ASN A 340 -2.70 7.39 -12.71
CA ASN A 340 -2.18 7.46 -14.08
C ASN A 340 -1.75 6.08 -14.59
N LEU A 341 -0.45 5.74 -14.55
CA LEU A 341 0.04 4.42 -14.93
C LEU A 341 -0.55 3.29 -14.08
N ALA A 342 -0.93 3.55 -12.83
CA ALA A 342 -1.57 2.54 -11.99
C ALA A 342 -2.93 2.13 -12.57
N ASP A 343 -3.69 3.10 -13.08
CA ASP A 343 -4.95 2.89 -13.78
C ASP A 343 -4.72 2.20 -15.13
N ARG A 344 -3.68 2.64 -15.87
CA ARG A 344 -3.27 2.01 -17.14
C ARG A 344 -2.70 0.60 -16.98
N MET A 345 -2.42 0.16 -15.76
CA MET A 345 -1.98 -1.19 -15.44
C MET A 345 -3.14 -2.06 -14.92
N THR A 346 -4.00 -1.52 -14.04
CA THR A 346 -5.19 -2.21 -13.53
C THR A 346 -6.20 -2.52 -14.64
N ASN A 347 -6.42 -1.59 -15.58
CA ASN A 347 -7.40 -1.75 -16.66
C ASN A 347 -7.07 -2.91 -17.62
N PRO A 348 -5.83 -3.04 -18.15
CA PRO A 348 -5.44 -4.20 -18.95
C PRO A 348 -5.57 -5.54 -18.24
N VAL A 349 -5.37 -5.63 -16.92
CA VAL A 349 -5.62 -6.89 -16.19
C VAL A 349 -7.08 -7.30 -16.39
N GLN A 350 -8.02 -6.42 -16.07
CA GLN A 350 -9.46 -6.69 -16.18
C GLN A 350 -9.88 -6.96 -17.63
N ARG A 351 -9.32 -6.22 -18.59
CA ARG A 351 -9.53 -6.46 -20.02
C ARG A 351 -8.94 -7.81 -20.49
N ALA A 352 -7.87 -8.28 -19.89
CA ALA A 352 -7.34 -9.61 -20.19
C ALA A 352 -8.28 -10.70 -19.66
N PHE A 353 -8.87 -10.53 -18.47
CA PHE A 353 -9.93 -11.43 -17.97
C PHE A 353 -11.13 -11.48 -18.91
N SER A 354 -11.61 -10.34 -19.43
CA SER A 354 -12.74 -10.32 -20.35
C SER A 354 -12.46 -10.98 -21.70
N LYS A 355 -11.20 -11.00 -22.14
CA LYS A 355 -10.76 -11.77 -23.32
C LYS A 355 -10.70 -13.28 -23.08
N ILE A 356 -10.54 -13.73 -21.84
CA ILE A 356 -10.52 -15.16 -21.49
C ILE A 356 -11.96 -15.72 -21.49
N LYS A 357 -12.93 -14.96 -20.97
CA LYS A 357 -14.34 -15.35 -20.96
C LYS A 357 -15.22 -14.10 -20.88
N ASP A 358 -16.24 -14.05 -21.72
CA ASP A 358 -17.30 -13.05 -21.63
C ASP A 358 -17.94 -13.06 -20.23
N GLY A 359 -18.09 -11.87 -19.65
CA GLY A 359 -18.60 -11.68 -18.29
C GLY A 359 -17.55 -11.75 -17.18
N LEU A 360 -16.28 -12.07 -17.47
CA LEU A 360 -15.18 -11.88 -16.51
C LEU A 360 -14.51 -10.52 -16.68
N GLY A 361 -14.09 -9.93 -15.56
CA GLY A 361 -13.46 -8.61 -15.54
C GLY A 361 -14.43 -7.46 -15.81
N LEU A 362 -13.88 -6.24 -15.84
CA LEU A 362 -14.62 -4.98 -16.02
C LEU A 362 -14.02 -4.18 -17.17
N ALA A 363 -14.79 -3.24 -17.71
CA ALA A 363 -14.34 -2.38 -18.81
C ALA A 363 -13.26 -1.37 -18.36
N GLU A 364 -13.41 -0.80 -17.16
CA GLU A 364 -12.49 0.19 -16.60
C GLU A 364 -12.59 0.20 -15.07
N CYS A 365 -11.45 0.31 -14.39
CA CYS A 365 -11.37 0.80 -13.02
C CYS A 365 -11.49 2.33 -13.09
N GLY A 366 -12.43 2.92 -12.35
CA GLY A 366 -12.65 4.37 -12.38
C GLY A 366 -11.33 5.14 -12.13
N PRO A 367 -11.02 6.17 -12.93
CA PRO A 367 -9.78 6.92 -12.77
C PRO A 367 -9.77 7.61 -11.40
N ILE A 368 -8.67 7.46 -10.66
CA ILE A 368 -8.53 8.08 -9.32
C ILE A 368 -8.50 9.61 -9.43
N PHE A 369 -7.91 10.15 -10.51
CA PHE A 369 -7.90 11.59 -10.79
C PHE A 369 -8.58 11.94 -12.11
N PRO A 370 -9.30 13.07 -12.16
CA PRO A 370 -9.77 13.65 -13.42
C PRO A 370 -8.58 14.16 -14.25
N ALA A 371 -8.83 14.47 -15.53
CA ALA A 371 -7.83 15.01 -16.45
C ALA A 371 -7.17 16.34 -15.97
N SER A 372 -7.78 17.03 -15.00
CA SER A 372 -7.22 18.21 -14.35
C SER A 372 -7.52 18.21 -12.85
N LEU A 373 -6.46 18.16 -12.04
CA LEU A 373 -6.51 18.42 -10.60
C LEU A 373 -5.63 19.64 -10.30
N GLY A 374 -6.22 20.67 -9.70
CA GLY A 374 -5.48 21.87 -9.31
C GLY A 374 -4.84 21.68 -7.94
N VAL A 375 -3.56 22.03 -7.82
CA VAL A 375 -2.92 22.24 -6.50
C VAL A 375 -2.87 23.74 -6.24
N ILE A 376 -3.40 24.15 -5.08
CA ILE A 376 -3.37 25.55 -4.64
C ILE A 376 -2.36 25.65 -3.51
N SER A 377 -1.38 26.52 -3.67
CA SER A 377 -0.37 26.81 -2.66
C SER A 377 -0.13 28.31 -2.59
N GLY A 378 -0.04 28.83 -1.37
CA GLY A 378 0.12 30.25 -1.11
C GLY A 378 -0.12 30.57 0.36
N VAL A 379 -0.34 31.84 0.66
CA VAL A 379 -0.74 32.29 1.99
C VAL A 379 -2.27 32.22 2.08
N ASP A 380 -2.79 31.45 3.04
CA ASP A 380 -4.21 31.47 3.40
C ASP A 380 -4.49 32.78 4.16
N PRO A 381 -5.40 33.66 3.68
CA PRO A 381 -5.66 34.95 4.30
C PRO A 381 -6.51 34.87 5.58
N ARG A 382 -6.98 33.68 5.96
CA ARG A 382 -7.84 33.45 7.14
C ARG A 382 -7.07 33.43 8.46
#